data_AF-A0A1Y6FB35-F1
#
_entry.id   AF-A0A1Y6FB35-F1
#
_cell.length_a   1.000
_cell.length_b   1.000
_cell.length_c   1.000
_cell.angle_alpha   90.00
_cell.angle_beta   90.00
_cell.angle_gamma   90.00
#
_symmetry.space_group_name_H-M   'P 1'
#
loop_
_entity.id
_entity.type
_entity.pdbx_description
1 polymer ?
#
loop_
_entity_poly.entity_id
_entity_poly.type
_entity_poly.pdbx_seq_one_letter_code
_entity_poly.pdbx_strand_id
1 'polypeptide(L)'
;MSGCMSALGGMPQAELSKGLKQLKSEHPPLLGQLEGLYDLTQKIDQEIDVETNFAALITKVKEFKAALDPHSGREEGVLFPMMGVYIGTTSGPIAVMEYEHEQAKANIGEFLGKAESGLASTEETKKTAELIQNAYFILTEHFSKEENVLFPMAERMLTEEEKEELYRKIQDIK
;
A
#
# COMPACT_ATOMS: atom_id res chain seq x y z
N MET A 1 -36.26 -36.62 7.32
CA MET A 1 -34.82 -36.40 7.10
C MET A 1 -34.64 -34.95 6.70
N SER A 2 -34.00 -34.16 7.57
CA SER A 2 -33.63 -32.77 7.30
C SER A 2 -32.64 -32.69 6.14
N GLY A 3 -32.88 -31.76 5.23
CA GLY A 3 -31.89 -31.29 4.26
C GLY A 3 -31.79 -29.77 4.39
N CYS A 4 -30.94 -29.29 5.29
CA CYS A 4 -30.51 -27.90 5.30
C CYS A 4 -29.62 -27.69 4.07
N MET A 5 -30.09 -26.94 3.08
CA MET A 5 -29.22 -26.42 2.03
C MET A 5 -28.54 -25.16 2.55
N SER A 6 -27.26 -25.28 2.86
CA SER A 6 -26.37 -24.17 3.15
C SER A 6 -26.25 -23.28 1.91
N ALA A 7 -26.98 -22.17 1.89
CA ALA A 7 -26.77 -21.10 0.95
C ALA A 7 -25.60 -20.21 1.41
N LEU A 8 -24.37 -20.67 1.18
CA LEU A 8 -23.23 -19.75 1.06
C LEU A 8 -23.28 -19.13 -0.33
N GLY A 9 -24.27 -18.27 -0.54
CA GLY A 9 -24.29 -17.37 -1.68
C GLY A 9 -23.17 -16.35 -1.46
N GLY A 10 -22.08 -16.48 -2.20
CA GLY A 10 -21.12 -15.39 -2.36
C GLY A 10 -21.92 -14.17 -2.81
N MET A 11 -22.04 -13.18 -1.94
CA MET A 11 -22.76 -11.95 -2.27
C MET A 11 -22.07 -11.32 -3.49
N PRO A 12 -22.84 -10.78 -4.46
CA PRO A 12 -22.25 -10.03 -5.56
C PRO A 12 -21.33 -8.96 -4.98
N GLN A 13 -20.08 -8.91 -5.45
CA GLN A 13 -19.19 -7.82 -5.08
C GLN A 13 -19.83 -6.55 -5.62
N ALA A 14 -20.42 -5.74 -4.72
CA ALA A 14 -21.09 -4.51 -5.10
C ALA A 14 -20.11 -3.66 -5.89
N GLU A 15 -20.59 -3.08 -6.99
CA GLU A 15 -19.78 -2.20 -7.81
C GLU A 15 -19.30 -1.01 -6.97
N LEU A 16 -17.98 -0.82 -6.87
CA LEU A 16 -17.41 0.27 -6.08
C LEU A 16 -17.84 1.64 -6.63
N SER A 17 -18.06 2.59 -5.72
CA SER A 17 -18.25 4.00 -6.02
C SER A 17 -17.04 4.62 -6.69
N LYS A 18 -17.21 5.78 -7.34
CA LYS A 18 -16.15 6.44 -8.14
C LYS A 18 -14.87 6.67 -7.34
N GLY A 19 -14.99 7.13 -6.10
CA GLY A 19 -13.83 7.38 -5.22
C GLY A 19 -13.05 6.11 -4.91
N LEU A 20 -13.75 5.04 -4.49
CA LEU A 20 -13.12 3.76 -4.19
C LEU A 20 -12.56 3.07 -5.44
N LYS A 21 -13.22 3.21 -6.59
CA LYS A 21 -12.69 2.75 -7.89
C LYS A 21 -11.39 3.45 -8.25
N GLN A 22 -11.30 4.76 -8.01
CA GLN A 22 -10.08 5.51 -8.28
C GLN A 22 -8.93 4.99 -7.40
N LEU A 23 -9.11 4.93 -6.07
CA LEU A 23 -8.08 4.41 -5.15
C LEU A 23 -7.60 3.02 -5.59
N LYS A 24 -8.54 2.11 -5.85
CA LYS A 24 -8.21 0.78 -6.38
C LYS A 24 -7.47 0.82 -7.73
N SER A 25 -7.80 1.77 -8.62
CA SER A 25 -7.13 1.89 -9.93
C SER A 25 -5.69 2.40 -9.84
N GLU A 26 -5.29 2.96 -8.69
CA GLU A 26 -3.92 3.40 -8.42
C GLU A 26 -3.01 2.21 -8.04
N HIS A 27 -3.56 1.07 -7.60
CA HIS A 27 -2.76 -0.08 -7.14
C HIS A 27 -1.96 -0.77 -8.26
N PRO A 28 -2.50 -1.07 -9.46
CA PRO A 28 -1.74 -1.79 -10.48
C PRO A 28 -0.40 -1.14 -10.87
N PRO A 29 -0.30 0.19 -11.11
CA PRO A 29 1.01 0.81 -11.38
C PRO A 29 1.93 0.85 -10.16
N LEU A 30 1.39 0.92 -8.93
CA LEU A 30 2.20 0.86 -7.70
C LEU A 30 2.78 -0.54 -7.47
N LEU A 31 1.96 -1.58 -7.63
CA LEU A 31 2.38 -2.98 -7.59
C LEU A 31 3.44 -3.29 -8.66
N GLY A 32 3.26 -2.79 -9.88
CA GLY A 32 4.27 -2.96 -10.94
C GLY A 32 5.62 -2.31 -10.61
N GLN A 33 5.62 -1.16 -9.91
CA GLN A 33 6.84 -0.55 -9.41
C GLN A 33 7.47 -1.39 -8.28
N LEU A 34 6.67 -1.85 -7.32
CA LEU A 34 7.09 -2.71 -6.22
C LEU A 34 7.77 -3.99 -6.68
N GLU A 35 7.20 -4.69 -7.67
CA GLU A 35 7.81 -5.87 -8.29
C GLU A 35 9.20 -5.55 -8.86
N GLY A 36 9.33 -4.42 -9.56
CA GLY A 36 10.63 -3.96 -10.07
C GLY A 36 11.64 -3.60 -8.98
N LEU A 37 11.18 -3.11 -7.81
CA LEU A 37 12.05 -2.89 -6.65
C LEU A 37 12.51 -4.24 -6.07
N TYR A 38 11.58 -5.18 -5.91
CA TYR A 38 11.86 -6.52 -5.37
C TYR A 38 12.87 -7.27 -6.25
N ASP A 39 12.72 -7.23 -7.58
CA ASP A 39 13.69 -7.83 -8.50
C ASP A 39 15.12 -7.30 -8.30
N LEU A 40 15.26 -6.00 -8.00
CA LEU A 40 16.57 -5.41 -7.72
C LEU A 40 17.13 -5.87 -6.39
N THR A 41 16.30 -5.98 -5.33
CA THR A 41 16.76 -6.52 -4.04
C THR A 41 17.23 -7.96 -4.18
N GLN A 42 16.55 -8.79 -4.98
CA GLN A 42 16.96 -10.16 -5.27
C GLN A 42 18.32 -10.23 -5.98
N LYS A 43 18.57 -9.36 -6.97
CA LYS A 43 19.88 -9.30 -7.65
C LYS A 43 21.00 -8.87 -6.71
N ILE A 44 20.74 -7.89 -5.83
CA ILE A 44 21.70 -7.43 -4.82
C ILE A 44 22.02 -8.54 -3.82
N ASP A 45 21.01 -9.27 -3.35
CA ASP A 45 21.21 -10.39 -2.43
C ASP A 45 22.04 -11.53 -3.06
N GLN A 46 21.81 -11.81 -4.34
CA GLN A 46 22.59 -12.76 -5.15
C GLN A 46 23.98 -12.23 -5.57
N GLU A 47 24.36 -11.03 -5.12
CA GLU A 47 25.63 -10.36 -5.44
C GLU A 47 25.85 -10.11 -6.95
N ILE A 48 24.77 -9.98 -7.71
CA ILE A 48 24.80 -9.67 -9.15
C ILE A 48 24.87 -8.16 -9.32
N ASP A 49 25.94 -7.65 -9.94
CA ASP A 49 26.13 -6.22 -10.29
C ASP A 49 25.71 -5.24 -9.18
N VAL A 50 26.13 -5.54 -7.93
CA VAL A 50 25.58 -4.92 -6.70
C VAL A 50 25.55 -3.39 -6.78
N GLU A 51 26.65 -2.75 -7.17
CA GLU A 51 26.72 -1.29 -7.24
C GLU A 51 25.70 -0.70 -8.24
N THR A 52 25.59 -1.32 -9.43
CA THR A 52 24.68 -0.88 -10.48
C THR A 52 23.23 -1.09 -10.07
N ASN A 53 22.90 -2.27 -9.53
CA ASN A 53 21.54 -2.59 -9.09
C ASN A 53 21.14 -1.76 -7.87
N PHE A 54 22.06 -1.46 -6.95
CA PHE A 54 21.78 -0.61 -5.79
C PHE A 54 21.54 0.85 -6.20
N ALA A 55 22.33 1.40 -7.13
CA ALA A 55 22.09 2.73 -7.69
C ALA A 55 20.73 2.83 -8.41
N ALA A 56 20.36 1.78 -9.16
CA ALA A 56 19.04 1.67 -9.78
C ALA A 56 17.92 1.59 -8.73
N LEU A 57 18.13 0.81 -7.66
CA LEU A 57 17.18 0.66 -6.57
C LEU A 57 16.92 2.00 -5.88
N ILE A 58 17.96 2.79 -5.59
CA ILE A 58 17.81 4.14 -5.00
C ILE A 58 16.92 5.03 -5.87
N THR A 59 17.18 5.05 -7.18
CA THR A 59 16.43 5.87 -8.14
C THR A 59 14.96 5.45 -8.17
N LYS A 60 14.70 4.15 -8.31
CA LYS A 60 13.33 3.63 -8.38
C LYS A 60 12.57 3.73 -7.07
N VAL A 61 13.22 3.62 -5.91
CA VAL A 61 12.57 3.85 -4.61
C VAL A 61 12.11 5.30 -4.49
N LYS A 62 12.89 6.28 -4.99
CA LYS A 62 12.47 7.69 -5.00
C LYS A 62 11.25 7.92 -5.90
N GLU A 63 11.23 7.31 -7.08
CA GLU A 63 10.09 7.34 -8.00
C GLU A 63 8.84 6.69 -7.38
N PHE A 64 9.02 5.49 -6.80
CA PHE A 64 7.95 4.77 -6.13
C PHE A 64 7.38 5.55 -4.95
N LYS A 65 8.23 6.11 -4.09
CA LYS A 65 7.78 6.94 -2.97
C LYS A 65 6.97 8.14 -3.45
N ALA A 66 7.41 8.82 -4.51
CA ALA A 66 6.69 9.96 -5.08
C ALA A 66 5.31 9.56 -5.65
N ALA A 67 5.15 8.32 -6.13
CA ALA A 67 3.87 7.79 -6.58
C ALA A 67 2.99 7.28 -5.44
N LEU A 68 3.58 6.70 -4.39
CA LEU A 68 2.87 6.14 -3.23
C LEU A 68 2.34 7.23 -2.30
N ASP A 69 3.10 8.29 -2.06
CA ASP A 69 2.75 9.34 -1.07
C ASP A 69 1.36 9.95 -1.32
N PRO A 70 0.96 10.33 -2.56
CA PRO A 70 -0.39 10.86 -2.80
C PRO A 70 -1.50 9.83 -2.56
N HIS A 71 -1.24 8.55 -2.85
CA HIS A 71 -2.20 7.46 -2.65
C HIS A 71 -2.49 7.28 -1.15
N SER A 72 -1.45 7.03 -0.35
CA SER A 72 -1.60 6.93 1.11
C SER A 72 -2.14 8.23 1.72
N GLY A 73 -1.82 9.39 1.15
CA GLY A 73 -2.36 10.68 1.58
C GLY A 73 -3.88 10.81 1.36
N ARG A 74 -4.41 10.27 0.25
CA ARG A 74 -5.87 10.20 0.03
C ARG A 74 -6.56 9.29 1.05
N GLU A 75 -5.92 8.20 1.42
CA GLU A 75 -6.47 7.26 2.38
C GLU A 75 -6.45 7.81 3.80
N GLU A 76 -5.28 8.19 4.30
CA GLU A 76 -5.08 8.72 5.66
C GLU A 76 -5.78 10.07 5.86
N GLY A 77 -5.82 10.91 4.82
CA GLY A 77 -6.41 12.25 4.90
C GLY A 77 -7.91 12.30 4.67
N VAL A 78 -8.49 11.28 4.03
CA VAL A 78 -9.90 11.30 3.60
C VAL A 78 -10.63 10.01 3.94
N LEU A 79 -10.25 8.88 3.34
CA LEU A 79 -11.00 7.64 3.47
C LEU A 79 -11.04 7.12 4.91
N PHE A 80 -9.88 7.03 5.57
CA PHE A 80 -9.77 6.50 6.93
C PHE A 80 -10.51 7.38 7.95
N PRO A 81 -10.40 8.72 7.94
CA PRO A 81 -11.22 9.57 8.79
C PRO A 81 -12.72 9.39 8.57
N MET A 82 -13.18 9.25 7.31
CA MET A 82 -14.60 9.06 7.00
C MET A 82 -15.10 7.72 7.53
N MET A 83 -14.35 6.64 7.34
CA MET A 83 -14.69 5.33 7.94
C MET A 83 -14.61 5.36 9.47
N GLY A 84 -13.65 6.10 10.02
CA GLY A 84 -13.41 6.23 11.45
C GLY A 84 -14.59 6.79 12.23
N VAL A 85 -15.48 7.57 11.59
CA VAL A 85 -16.74 8.04 12.19
C VAL A 85 -17.64 6.87 12.60
N TYR A 86 -17.60 5.76 11.84
CA TYR A 86 -18.47 4.61 12.04
C TYR A 86 -17.85 3.51 12.89
N ILE A 87 -16.54 3.26 12.74
CA ILE A 87 -15.85 2.12 13.37
C ILE A 87 -14.73 2.51 14.34
N GLY A 88 -14.46 3.81 14.49
CA GLY A 88 -13.30 4.32 15.21
C GLY A 88 -11.99 4.14 14.45
N THR A 89 -10.93 4.79 14.93
CA THR A 89 -9.59 4.75 14.33
C THR A 89 -8.54 4.12 15.24
N THR A 90 -8.79 4.06 16.55
CA THR A 90 -7.79 3.62 17.54
C THR A 90 -7.67 2.10 17.67
N SER A 91 -8.57 1.34 17.06
CA SER A 91 -8.56 -0.12 17.05
C SER A 91 -9.28 -0.64 15.82
N GLY A 92 -9.07 -1.92 15.48
CA GLY A 92 -9.72 -2.55 14.33
C GLY A 92 -9.00 -2.27 13.01
N PRO A 93 -9.70 -2.36 11.86
CA PRO A 93 -9.06 -2.38 10.56
C PRO A 93 -8.29 -1.10 10.25
N ILE A 94 -8.82 0.09 10.57
CA ILE A 94 -8.14 1.37 10.29
C ILE A 94 -6.80 1.47 11.01
N ALA A 95 -6.74 1.10 12.30
CA ALA A 95 -5.50 1.10 13.06
C ALA A 95 -4.43 0.18 12.46
N VAL A 96 -4.83 -0.97 11.89
CA VAL A 96 -3.92 -1.89 11.21
C VAL A 96 -3.40 -1.28 9.91
N MET A 97 -4.27 -0.64 9.12
CA MET A 97 -3.86 0.00 7.87
C MET A 97 -2.88 1.15 8.12
N GLU A 98 -3.17 2.03 9.08
CA GLU A 98 -2.28 3.12 9.45
C GLU A 98 -0.93 2.61 9.96
N TYR A 99 -0.93 1.55 10.77
CA TYR A 99 0.31 0.92 11.24
C TYR A 99 1.16 0.36 10.08
N GLU A 100 0.54 -0.31 9.12
CA GLU A 100 1.24 -0.85 7.95
C GLU A 100 1.81 0.27 7.06
N HIS A 101 1.08 1.38 6.89
CA HIS A 101 1.62 2.58 6.25
C HIS A 101 2.84 3.14 6.98
N GLU A 102 2.79 3.25 8.31
CA GLU A 102 3.93 3.71 9.10
C GLU A 102 5.15 2.79 8.93
N GLN A 103 4.95 1.47 8.98
CA GLN A 103 6.03 0.50 8.78
C GLN A 103 6.65 0.59 7.38
N ALA A 104 5.83 0.69 6.33
CA ALA A 104 6.32 0.83 4.97
C ALA A 104 7.11 2.14 4.79
N LYS A 105 6.57 3.27 5.28
CA LYS A 105 7.23 4.58 5.25
C LYS A 105 8.54 4.57 6.02
N ALA A 106 8.61 3.90 7.17
CA ALA A 106 9.83 3.78 7.97
C ALA A 106 10.93 3.01 7.22
N ASN A 107 10.61 1.85 6.63
CA ASN A 107 11.56 1.06 5.84
C ASN A 107 12.11 1.85 4.64
N ILE A 108 11.23 2.53 3.88
CA ILE A 108 11.61 3.36 2.73
C ILE A 108 12.49 4.54 3.18
N GLY A 109 12.11 5.22 4.26
CA GLY A 109 12.87 6.35 4.80
C GLY A 109 14.25 5.94 5.31
N GLU A 110 14.34 4.83 6.03
CA GLU A 110 15.62 4.30 6.53
C GLU A 110 16.54 3.88 5.37
N PHE A 111 16.00 3.22 4.35
CA PHE A 111 16.74 2.88 3.14
C PHE A 111 17.36 4.12 2.48
N LEU A 112 16.55 5.17 2.26
CA LEU A 112 17.01 6.40 1.62
C LEU A 112 18.07 7.12 2.47
N GLY A 113 17.89 7.20 3.79
CA GLY A 113 18.86 7.82 4.69
C GLY A 113 20.21 7.09 4.71
N LYS A 114 20.19 5.75 4.71
CA LYS A 114 21.41 4.93 4.62
C LYS A 114 22.09 5.09 3.26
N ALA A 115 21.31 5.08 2.17
CA ALA A 115 21.83 5.23 0.82
C ALA A 115 22.52 6.59 0.61
N GLU A 116 22.01 7.67 1.20
CA GLU A 116 22.62 9.01 1.12
C GLU A 116 23.94 9.11 1.90
N SER A 117 24.08 8.34 2.98
CA SER A 117 25.27 8.36 3.84
C SER A 117 26.47 7.63 3.23
N GLY A 118 26.24 6.84 2.16
CA GLY A 118 27.22 5.91 1.60
C GLY A 118 27.36 4.66 2.45
N LEU A 119 27.61 3.51 1.80
CA LEU A 119 27.76 2.22 2.45
C LEU A 119 29.20 1.73 2.32
N ALA A 120 29.74 1.12 3.37
CA ALA A 120 31.14 0.74 3.45
C ALA A 120 31.42 -0.68 2.94
N SER A 121 30.39 -1.49 2.70
CA SER A 121 30.54 -2.88 2.23
C SER A 121 29.34 -3.41 1.45
N THR A 122 29.56 -4.49 0.69
CA THR A 122 28.49 -5.27 0.03
C THR A 122 27.49 -5.81 1.04
N GLU A 123 27.95 -6.26 2.21
CA GLU A 123 27.08 -6.78 3.27
C GLU A 123 26.13 -5.70 3.83
N GLU A 124 26.62 -4.47 4.02
CA GLU A 124 25.78 -3.34 4.40
C GLU A 124 24.80 -2.94 3.29
N THR A 125 25.22 -3.08 2.03
CA THR A 125 24.36 -2.85 0.85
C THR A 125 23.20 -3.83 0.81
N LYS A 126 23.46 -5.11 1.05
CA LYS A 126 22.44 -6.16 1.15
C LYS A 126 21.44 -5.87 2.27
N LYS A 127 21.93 -5.63 3.49
CA LYS A 127 21.09 -5.26 4.64
C LYS A 127 20.25 -4.00 4.41
N THR A 128 20.81 -3.04 3.69
CA THR A 128 20.05 -1.83 3.33
C THR A 128 18.96 -2.16 2.31
N ALA A 129 19.24 -3.00 1.30
CA ALA A 129 18.25 -3.44 0.31
C ALA A 129 17.13 -4.29 0.93
N GLU A 130 17.39 -5.06 2.00
CA GLU A 130 16.38 -5.83 2.75
C GLU A 130 15.25 -4.93 3.29
N LEU A 131 15.50 -3.65 3.60
CA LEU A 131 14.46 -2.71 4.01
C LEU A 131 13.38 -2.54 2.92
N ILE A 132 13.80 -2.48 1.66
CA ILE A 132 12.87 -2.39 0.52
C ILE A 132 12.15 -3.72 0.29
N GLN A 133 12.83 -4.83 0.54
CA GLN A 133 12.19 -6.15 0.51
C GLN A 133 11.08 -6.27 1.57
N ASN A 134 11.31 -5.75 2.77
CA ASN A 134 10.29 -5.70 3.83
C ASN A 134 9.11 -4.81 3.44
N ALA A 135 9.39 -3.61 2.91
CA ALA A 135 8.34 -2.70 2.42
C ALA A 135 7.50 -3.35 1.32
N TYR A 136 8.11 -4.12 0.41
CA TYR A 136 7.42 -4.87 -0.63
C TYR A 136 6.38 -5.85 -0.06
N PHE A 137 6.77 -6.67 0.92
CA PHE A 137 5.85 -7.66 1.50
C PHE A 137 4.70 -6.99 2.25
N ILE A 138 4.99 -5.93 3.01
CA ILE A 138 3.98 -5.15 3.72
C ILE A 138 2.97 -4.58 2.73
N LEU A 139 3.43 -3.84 1.72
CA LEU A 139 2.55 -3.12 0.80
C LEU A 139 1.76 -4.05 -0.12
N THR A 140 2.32 -5.20 -0.51
CA THR A 140 1.59 -6.19 -1.31
C THR A 140 0.43 -6.81 -0.53
N GLU A 141 0.64 -7.12 0.75
CA GLU A 141 -0.43 -7.59 1.63
C GLU A 141 -1.43 -6.47 1.92
N HIS A 142 -0.94 -5.24 2.12
CA HIS A 142 -1.73 -4.05 2.37
C HIS A 142 -2.76 -3.78 1.26
N PHE A 143 -2.32 -3.69 0.00
CA PHE A 143 -3.21 -3.49 -1.15
C PHE A 143 -4.26 -4.61 -1.26
N SER A 144 -3.90 -5.85 -0.92
CA SER A 144 -4.85 -6.96 -0.89
C SER A 144 -5.92 -6.78 0.19
N LYS A 145 -5.57 -6.28 1.39
CA LYS A 145 -6.52 -5.95 2.45
C LYS A 145 -7.45 -4.82 2.02
N GLU A 146 -6.93 -3.81 1.34
CA GLU A 146 -7.74 -2.71 0.84
C GLU A 146 -8.78 -3.19 -0.15
N GLU A 147 -8.35 -3.92 -1.18
CA GLU A 147 -9.23 -4.35 -2.25
C GLU A 147 -10.28 -5.37 -1.82
N ASN A 148 -9.91 -6.27 -0.91
CA ASN A 148 -10.75 -7.41 -0.54
C ASN A 148 -11.55 -7.17 0.74
N VAL A 149 -11.12 -6.24 1.60
CA VAL A 149 -11.73 -5.99 2.91
C VAL A 149 -12.15 -4.54 3.05
N LEU A 150 -11.21 -3.61 2.94
CA LEU A 150 -11.45 -2.22 3.33
C LEU A 150 -12.38 -1.48 2.37
N PHE A 151 -12.15 -1.55 1.06
CA PHE A 151 -12.99 -0.87 0.07
C PHE A 151 -14.41 -1.47 0.02
N PRO A 152 -14.63 -2.80 0.03
CA PRO A 152 -15.98 -3.37 0.16
C PRO A 152 -16.67 -3.02 1.48
N MET A 153 -15.90 -2.82 2.55
CA MET A 153 -16.42 -2.34 3.84
C MET A 153 -16.87 -0.88 3.72
N ALA A 154 -16.01 0.00 3.20
CA ALA A 154 -16.33 1.41 2.94
C ALA A 154 -17.57 1.56 2.05
N GLU A 155 -17.67 0.78 0.97
CA GLU A 155 -18.80 0.84 0.02
C GLU A 155 -20.14 0.51 0.66
N ARG A 156 -20.16 -0.39 1.67
CA ARG A 156 -21.38 -0.76 2.41
C ARG A 156 -21.70 0.20 3.55
N MET A 157 -20.69 0.87 4.09
CA MET A 157 -20.82 1.72 5.27
C MET A 157 -21.17 3.16 4.92
N LEU A 158 -20.51 3.73 3.92
CA LEU A 158 -20.71 5.12 3.54
C LEU A 158 -22.06 5.32 2.84
N THR A 159 -22.72 6.46 3.09
CA THR A 159 -23.91 6.85 2.32
C THR A 159 -23.53 7.28 0.90
N GLU A 160 -24.53 7.41 0.01
CA GLU A 160 -24.28 7.89 -1.35
C GLU A 160 -23.72 9.32 -1.37
N GLU A 161 -24.16 10.18 -0.45
CA GLU A 161 -23.62 11.54 -0.27
C GLU A 161 -22.15 11.50 0.17
N GLU A 162 -21.80 10.64 1.13
CA GLU A 162 -20.43 10.46 1.60
C GLU A 162 -19.53 9.88 0.51
N LYS A 163 -20.02 8.97 -0.34
CA LYS A 163 -19.26 8.42 -1.48
C LYS A 163 -18.93 9.49 -2.52
N GLU A 164 -19.87 10.39 -2.83
CA GLU A 164 -19.62 11.53 -3.71
C GLU A 164 -18.70 12.57 -3.05
N GLU A 165 -18.80 12.77 -1.73
CA GLU A 165 -17.87 13.60 -0.98
C GLU A 165 -16.44 13.03 -0.98
N LEU A 166 -16.28 11.73 -0.75
CA LEU A 166 -15.01 11.01 -0.85
C LEU A 166 -14.38 11.26 -2.22
N TYR A 167 -15.13 11.01 -3.30
CA TYR A 167 -14.63 11.20 -4.66
C TYR A 167 -14.14 12.62 -4.91
N ARG A 168 -14.87 13.64 -4.43
CA ARG A 168 -14.45 15.04 -4.54
C ARG A 168 -13.18 15.34 -3.76
N LYS A 169 -13.13 14.97 -2.48
CA LYS A 169 -12.00 15.29 -1.59
C LYS A 169 -10.70 14.66 -2.05
N ILE A 170 -10.74 13.44 -2.58
CA ILE A 170 -9.52 12.79 -3.06
C ILE A 170 -8.94 13.43 -4.33
N GLN A 171 -9.71 14.24 -5.08
CA GLN A 171 -9.18 15.01 -6.22
C GLN A 171 -8.24 16.15 -5.79
N ASP A 172 -8.40 16.64 -4.56
CA ASP A 172 -7.65 17.80 -4.07
C ASP A 172 -6.22 17.40 -3.66
N ILE A 173 -5.93 16.10 -3.53
CA ILE A 173 -4.63 15.54 -3.19
C ILE A 173 -3.96 15.05 -4.49
N LYS A 174 -2.93 15.77 -4.92
CA LYS A 174 -2.17 15.50 -6.14
C LYS A 174 -0.95 14.63 -5.88
#